data_AF-A0A367LUN4-F1
#
_entry.id   AF-A0A367LUN4-F1
#
_cell.length_a   1.000
_cell.length_b   1.000
_cell.length_c   1.000
_cell.angle_alpha   90.00
_cell.angle_beta   90.00
_cell.angle_gamma   90.00
#
_symmetry.space_group_name_H-M   'P 1'
#
loop_
_entity.id
_entity.type
_entity.pdbx_description
1 polymer ?
#
loop_
_entity_poly.entity_id
_entity_poly.type
_entity_poly.pdbx_seq_one_letter_code
_entity_poly.pdbx_strand_id
1 'polypeptide(L)'
;ILSTLPSAGVGALLALILCRSELSLIALIGIILLIGIVKKNAIMMIDFALEAERNHGLSPREAILEACMMRFRPIMMTTLAALLGALPLIFGIGG
;
A
#
# COMPACT_ATOMS: atom_id res chain seq x y z
N ILE A 1 7.63 -6.26 8.46
CA ILE A 1 6.86 -5.05 8.89
C ILE A 1 7.76 -3.81 8.99
N LEU A 2 8.90 -3.87 9.70
CA LEU A 2 9.84 -2.73 9.75
C LEU A 2 10.42 -2.36 8.37
N SER A 3 10.65 -3.33 7.49
CA SER A 3 11.21 -3.09 6.14
C SER A 3 10.25 -2.40 5.16
N THR A 4 8.93 -2.42 5.42
CA THR A 4 7.94 -1.74 4.57
C THR A 4 7.77 -0.26 4.95
N LEU A 5 8.20 0.14 6.15
CA LEU A 5 8.19 1.54 6.61
C LEU A 5 9.09 2.47 5.77
N PRO A 6 10.37 2.14 5.51
CA PRO A 6 11.21 3.01 4.68
C PRO A 6 10.70 3.08 3.25
N SER A 7 10.18 2.00 2.69
CA SER A 7 9.62 2.00 1.33
C SER A 7 8.40 2.92 1.20
N ALA A 8 7.54 2.99 2.24
CA ALA A 8 6.40 3.92 2.27
C ALA A 8 6.85 5.37 2.41
N GLY A 9 7.84 5.64 3.28
CA GLY A 9 8.42 6.97 3.45
C GLY A 9 9.07 7.47 2.16
N VAL A 10 9.83 6.62 1.47
CA VAL A 10 10.45 6.93 0.17
C VAL A 10 9.39 7.21 -0.89
N GLY A 11 8.32 6.40 -0.96
CA GLY A 11 7.22 6.63 -1.89
C GLY A 11 6.48 7.96 -1.65
N ALA A 12 6.26 8.33 -0.39
CA ALA A 12 5.59 9.59 -0.05
C ALA A 12 6.49 10.82 -0.30
N LEU A 13 7.79 10.71 -0.01
CA LEU A 13 8.80 11.71 -0.37
C LEU A 13 8.89 11.90 -1.89
N LEU A 14 8.93 10.80 -2.65
CA LEU A 14 8.90 10.83 -4.11
C LEU A 14 7.63 11.52 -4.64
N ALA A 15 6.46 11.22 -4.07
CA ALA A 15 5.21 11.86 -4.47
C ALA A 15 5.20 13.37 -4.20
N LEU A 16 5.77 13.82 -3.08
CA LEU A 16 5.90 15.24 -2.77
C LEU A 16 6.85 15.97 -3.73
N ILE A 17 7.98 15.34 -4.06
CA ILE A 17 8.94 15.85 -5.04
C ILE A 17 8.28 15.94 -6.44
N LEU A 18 7.52 14.91 -6.84
CA LEU A 18 6.83 14.88 -8.13
C LEU A 18 5.72 15.93 -8.23
N CYS A 19 4.96 16.14 -7.16
CA CYS A 19 3.91 17.16 -7.08
C CYS A 19 4.43 18.59 -6.85
N ARG A 20 5.75 18.81 -6.72
CA ARG A 20 6.36 20.11 -6.36
C ARG A 20 5.67 20.78 -5.16
N SER A 21 5.20 19.99 -4.20
CA SER A 21 4.54 20.51 -2.99
C SER A 21 5.57 20.67 -1.87
N GLU A 22 5.53 21.78 -1.16
CA GLU A 22 6.33 21.97 0.04
C GLU A 22 5.88 20.99 1.15
N LEU A 23 6.82 20.64 2.04
CA LEU A 23 6.54 19.87 3.26
C LEU A 23 5.68 20.73 4.22
N SER A 24 4.38 20.77 3.95
CA SER A 24 3.38 21.42 4.79
C SER A 24 2.86 20.46 5.88
N LEU A 25 2.15 21.00 6.87
CA LEU A 25 1.49 20.20 7.89
C LEU A 25 0.54 19.15 7.27
N ILE A 26 -0.11 19.51 6.16
CA ILE A 26 -1.03 18.63 5.42
C ILE A 26 -0.27 17.48 4.76
N ALA A 27 0.89 17.76 4.16
CA ALA A 27 1.77 16.73 3.60
C ALA A 27 2.26 15.74 4.67
N LEU A 28 2.60 16.24 5.86
CA LEU A 28 3.01 15.41 7.00
C LEU A 28 1.89 14.47 7.47
N ILE A 29 0.66 14.99 7.57
CA ILE A 29 -0.53 14.17 7.90
C ILE A 29 -0.74 13.09 6.83
N GLY A 30 -0.58 13.44 5.55
CA GLY A 30 -0.64 12.50 4.44
C GLY A 30 0.39 11.37 4.54
N ILE A 31 1.64 11.69 4.83
CA ILE A 31 2.72 10.70 5.04
C ILE A 31 2.37 9.76 6.20
N ILE A 32 1.92 10.29 7.34
CA ILE A 32 1.56 9.48 8.52
C ILE A 32 0.41 8.52 8.20
N LEU A 33 -0.64 9.00 7.52
CA LEU A 33 -1.76 8.16 7.07
C LEU A 33 -1.28 7.06 6.11
N LEU A 34 -0.42 7.40 5.16
CA LEU A 34 0.11 6.47 4.17
C LEU A 34 0.97 5.38 4.82
N ILE A 35 1.82 5.75 5.79
CA ILE A 35 2.56 4.81 6.63
C ILE A 35 1.60 3.87 7.39
N GLY A 36 0.51 4.41 7.96
CA GLY A 36 -0.51 3.63 8.66
C GLY A 36 -1.20 2.59 7.77
N ILE A 37 -1.54 2.98 6.54
CA ILE A 37 -2.16 2.09 5.54
C ILE A 37 -1.19 0.96 5.16
N VAL A 38 0.06 1.29 4.82
CA VAL A 38 1.08 0.29 4.45
C VAL A 38 1.35 -0.66 5.61
N LYS A 39 1.45 -0.15 6.84
CA LYS A 39 1.64 -0.98 8.04
C LYS A 39 0.45 -1.90 8.29
N LYS A 40 -0.79 -1.41 8.18
CA LYS A 40 -2.01 -2.25 8.31
C LYS A 40 -2.05 -3.34 7.24
N ASN A 41 -1.63 -3.02 6.02
CA ASN A 41 -1.51 -3.98 4.92
C ASN A 41 -0.30 -4.94 5.07
N ALA A 42 0.71 -4.62 5.87
CA ALA A 42 1.75 -5.58 6.19
C ALA A 42 1.32 -6.53 7.33
N ILE A 43 0.76 -5.97 8.41
CA ILE A 43 0.34 -6.73 9.59
C ILE A 43 -0.70 -7.78 9.23
N MET A 44 -1.78 -7.36 8.56
CA MET A 44 -2.88 -8.28 8.25
C MET A 44 -2.48 -9.36 7.21
N MET A 45 -1.37 -9.20 6.47
CA MET A 45 -0.83 -10.26 5.59
C MET A 45 -0.07 -11.30 6.39
N ILE A 46 0.69 -10.85 7.40
CA ILE A 46 1.43 -11.74 8.31
C ILE A 46 0.46 -12.46 9.24
N ASP A 47 -0.53 -11.77 9.82
CA ASP A 47 -1.55 -12.41 10.64
C ASP A 47 -2.27 -13.52 9.86
N PHE A 48 -2.63 -13.27 8.60
CA PHE A 48 -3.25 -14.29 7.76
C PHE A 48 -2.31 -15.47 7.48
N ALA A 49 -1.03 -15.20 7.20
CA ALA A 49 -0.05 -16.26 6.99
C ALA A 49 0.19 -17.10 8.27
N LEU A 50 0.24 -16.44 9.43
CA LEU A 50 0.43 -17.09 10.73
C LEU A 50 -0.79 -17.91 11.14
N GLU A 51 -2.00 -17.42 10.84
CA GLU A 51 -3.28 -18.10 11.02
C GLU A 51 -3.36 -19.35 10.12
N ALA A 52 -2.96 -19.24 8.85
CA ALA A 52 -2.90 -20.36 7.91
C ALA A 52 -1.85 -21.42 8.34
N GLU A 53 -0.68 -20.99 8.82
CA GLU A 53 0.34 -21.91 9.34
C GLU A 53 -0.15 -22.66 10.60
N ARG A 54 -0.80 -21.96 11.54
CA ARG A 54 -1.27 -22.54 12.81
C ARG A 54 -2.54 -23.38 12.68
N ASN A 55 -3.55 -22.92 11.94
CA ASN A 55 -4.85 -23.58 11.87
C ASN A 55 -4.92 -24.62 10.75
N HIS A 56 -4.16 -24.45 9.66
CA HIS A 56 -4.20 -25.36 8.50
C HIS A 56 -2.93 -26.22 8.38
N GLY A 57 -1.91 -26.00 9.23
CA GLY A 57 -0.64 -26.74 9.17
C GLY A 57 0.14 -26.51 7.88
N LEU A 58 -0.18 -25.43 7.14
CA LEU A 58 0.42 -25.11 5.86
C LEU A 58 1.89 -24.72 6.04
N SER A 59 2.73 -25.07 5.06
CA SER A 59 4.12 -24.61 5.10
C SER A 59 4.17 -23.07 4.98
N PRO A 60 5.15 -22.38 5.60
CA PRO A 60 5.25 -20.92 5.57
C PRO A 60 5.19 -20.31 4.16
N ARG A 61 5.66 -21.07 3.18
CA ARG A 61 5.72 -20.67 1.78
C ARG A 61 4.33 -20.69 1.13
N GLU A 62 3.51 -21.68 1.45
CA GLU A 62 2.13 -21.80 0.95
C GLU A 62 1.22 -20.77 1.64
N ALA A 63 1.38 -20.58 2.95
CA ALA A 63 0.62 -19.61 3.73
C ALA A 63 0.83 -18.16 3.22
N ILE A 64 2.07 -17.79 2.90
CA ILE A 64 2.38 -16.46 2.31
C ILE A 64 1.79 -16.33 0.90
N LEU A 65 1.83 -17.37 0.09
CA LEU A 65 1.27 -17.37 -1.27
C LEU A 65 -0.25 -17.13 -1.24
N GLU A 66 -0.95 -17.82 -0.35
CA GLU A 66 -2.39 -17.68 -0.17
C GLU A 66 -2.77 -16.30 0.38
N ALA A 67 -2.03 -15.81 1.40
CA ALA A 67 -2.18 -14.46 1.93
C ALA A 67 -1.92 -13.38 0.85
N CYS A 68 -0.94 -13.59 -0.03
CA CYS A 68 -0.68 -12.71 -1.16
C CYS A 68 -1.84 -12.69 -2.15
N MET A 69 -2.40 -13.86 -2.52
CA MET A 69 -3.48 -13.97 -3.49
C MET A 69 -4.77 -13.27 -3.03
N MET A 70 -5.13 -13.38 -1.75
CA MET A 70 -6.31 -12.69 -1.22
C MET A 70 -6.16 -11.17 -1.17
N ARG A 71 -4.94 -10.66 -1.08
CA ARG A 71 -4.67 -9.21 -1.03
C ARG A 71 -4.33 -8.61 -2.38
N PHE A 72 -3.86 -9.42 -3.31
CA PHE A 72 -3.57 -8.99 -4.67
C PHE A 72 -4.80 -8.38 -5.35
N ARG A 73 -5.98 -9.00 -5.20
CA ARG A 73 -7.24 -8.47 -5.73
C ARG A 73 -7.58 -7.06 -5.18
N PRO A 74 -7.62 -6.83 -3.85
CA PRO A 74 -7.84 -5.50 -3.28
C PRO A 74 -6.78 -4.45 -3.62
N ILE A 75 -5.49 -4.82 -3.65
CA ILE A 75 -4.39 -3.89 -3.97
C ILE A 75 -4.49 -3.46 -5.44
N MET A 76 -4.78 -4.39 -6.34
CA MET A 76 -4.96 -4.06 -7.74
C MET A 76 -6.20 -3.19 -7.97
N MET A 77 -7.31 -3.46 -7.27
CA MET A 77 -8.52 -2.66 -7.38
C MET A 77 -8.29 -1.20 -6.99
N THR A 78 -7.54 -0.93 -5.92
CA THR A 78 -7.25 0.43 -5.47
C THR A 78 -6.23 1.14 -6.37
N THR A 79 -5.19 0.42 -6.83
CA THR A 79 -4.17 0.98 -7.73
C THR A 79 -4.78 1.34 -9.09
N LEU A 80 -5.63 0.47 -9.64
CA LEU A 80 -6.33 0.73 -10.91
C LEU A 80 -7.31 1.90 -10.77
N ALA A 81 -8.08 1.99 -9.67
CA ALA A 81 -8.98 3.11 -9.44
C ALA A 81 -8.22 4.44 -9.33
N ALA A 82 -7.08 4.47 -8.63
CA ALA A 82 -6.24 5.65 -8.52
C ALA A 82 -5.62 6.05 -9.88
N LEU A 83 -5.10 5.08 -10.64
CA LEU A 83 -4.55 5.32 -11.98
C LEU A 83 -5.61 5.83 -12.95
N LEU A 84 -6.79 5.21 -12.97
CA LEU A 84 -7.91 5.63 -13.83
C LEU A 84 -8.48 6.99 -13.41
N GLY A 85 -8.49 7.33 -12.12
CA GLY A 85 -8.89 8.65 -11.62
C GLY A 85 -7.85 9.75 -11.89
N ALA A 86 -6.56 9.40 -11.89
CA ALA A 86 -5.47 10.31 -12.24
C ALA A 86 -5.30 10.47 -13.75
N LEU A 87 -5.70 9.49 -14.57
CA LEU A 87 -5.65 9.53 -16.03
C LEU A 87 -6.32 10.79 -16.62
N PRO A 88 -7.59 11.13 -16.30
CA PRO A 88 -8.23 12.32 -16.84
C PRO A 88 -7.60 13.64 -16.36
N LEU A 89 -7.01 13.65 -15.15
CA LEU A 89 -6.24 14.80 -14.63
C LEU A 89 -4.94 15.03 -15.41
N ILE A 90 -4.27 13.94 -15.83
CA ILE A 90 -3.01 14.01 -16.58
C ILE A 90 -3.24 14.30 -18.07
N PHE A 91 -4.31 13.76 -18.66
CA PHE A 91 -4.67 13.98 -20.07
C PHE A 91 -5.57 15.20 -20.31
N GLY A 92 -5.97 15.93 -19.27
CA GLY A 92 -6.73 17.18 -19.41
C GLY A 92 -8.13 17.01 -20.03
N ILE A 93 -8.76 15.83 -19.91
CA ILE A 93 -10.08 15.55 -20.50
C ILE A 93 -11.22 15.94 -19.54
N GLY A 94 -10.98 16.92 -18.67
CA GLY A 94 -11.94 17.31 -17.63
C GLY A 94 -11.73 18.73 -17.15
N GLY A 95 -12.12 19.70 -17.99
CA GLY A 95 -12.27 21.12 -17.64
C GLY A 95 -11.02 21.98 -17.83
#